data_AF-A0A7C2Z4L1-F1
#
_entry.id   AF-A0A7C2Z4L1-F1
#
_cell.length_a   1.000
_cell.length_b   1.000
_cell.length_c   1.000
_cell.angle_alpha   90.00
_cell.angle_beta   90.00
_cell.angle_gamma   90.00
#
_symmetry.space_group_name_H-M   'P 1'
#
loop_
_entity.id
_entity.type
_entity.pdbx_description
1 polymer ?
#
loop_
_entity_poly.entity_id
_entity_poly.type
_entity_poly.pdbx_seq_one_letter_code
_entity_poly.pdbx_strand_id
1 'polypeptide(L)'
;FVENETDKVLTAASMEGSFLPTQLDPSVGVEQKTRALIAIILSLFAIITYIWIRFGNVRYGLAAIIALLHDVCITLGAVTVCTYIAGTPIGEKLLIGDFKINLAIIAAFLTLIGYSLNDTIVIFDRIRENRRKDRLNPQIITNSINQTISRTILTSFTTFIVVLIMYIFGGTALRGFTFAIGFGIIIGTYSSIAIAAPILLIGLKNEKKKSK
;
A
#
# COMPACT_ATOMS: atom_id res chain seq x y z
N PHE A 1 -49.21 11.85 37.90
CA PHE A 1 -48.86 12.30 36.54
C PHE A 1 -47.35 12.52 36.37
N VAL A 2 -46.65 13.09 37.35
CA VAL A 2 -45.20 13.38 37.27
C VAL A 2 -44.29 12.13 37.44
N GLU A 3 -44.65 11.17 38.29
CA GLU A 3 -43.85 9.95 38.54
C GLU A 3 -43.63 9.09 37.27
N ASN A 4 -44.63 9.05 36.37
CA ASN A 4 -44.57 8.24 35.16
C ASN A 4 -43.69 8.87 34.06
N GLU A 5 -43.38 10.16 34.15
CA GLU A 5 -42.42 10.82 33.26
C GLU A 5 -41.00 10.65 33.76
N THR A 6 -40.77 10.74 35.07
CA THR A 6 -39.45 10.47 35.66
C THR A 6 -38.99 9.05 35.38
N ASP A 7 -39.86 8.05 35.49
CA ASP A 7 -39.51 6.66 35.14
C ASP A 7 -39.23 6.46 33.65
N LYS A 8 -39.95 7.16 32.78
CA LYS A 8 -39.68 7.13 31.33
C LYS A 8 -38.36 7.80 30.97
N VAL A 9 -38.01 8.90 31.64
CA VAL A 9 -36.74 9.60 31.46
C VAL A 9 -35.58 8.78 32.03
N LEU A 10 -35.74 8.13 33.18
CA LEU A 10 -34.75 7.20 33.74
C LEU A 10 -34.57 5.93 32.89
N THR A 11 -35.66 5.44 32.29
CA THR A 11 -35.60 4.33 31.32
C THR A 11 -34.93 4.76 30.02
N ALA A 12 -35.22 5.96 29.51
CA ALA A 12 -34.54 6.50 28.32
C ALA A 12 -33.05 6.80 28.57
N ALA A 13 -32.70 7.35 29.73
CA ALA A 13 -31.32 7.65 30.13
C ALA A 13 -30.49 6.38 30.37
N SER A 14 -31.11 5.30 30.87
CA SER A 14 -30.45 3.99 30.99
C SER A 14 -30.31 3.27 29.64
N MET A 15 -31.17 3.56 28.66
CA MET A 15 -30.98 3.14 27.27
C MET A 15 -29.88 3.93 26.57
N GLU A 16 -29.74 5.23 26.84
CA GLU A 16 -28.63 6.08 26.33
C GLU A 16 -27.25 5.56 26.78
N GLY A 17 -27.16 5.00 27.99
CA GLY A 17 -25.94 4.36 28.51
C GLY A 17 -25.62 2.98 27.90
N SER A 18 -26.57 2.36 27.17
CA SER A 18 -26.39 1.04 26.54
C SER A 18 -25.76 1.10 25.15
N PHE A 19 -25.77 2.29 24.52
CA PHE A 19 -25.01 2.54 23.31
C PHE A 19 -23.55 2.80 23.67
N LEU A 20 -22.80 1.73 23.92
CA LEU A 20 -21.35 1.82 23.79
C LEU A 20 -21.07 2.39 22.39
N PRO A 21 -20.38 3.55 22.24
CA PRO A 21 -20.21 4.27 20.98
C PRO A 21 -19.33 3.53 19.94
N THR A 22 -19.10 2.24 20.14
CA THR A 22 -18.22 1.36 19.38
C THR A 22 -18.92 0.13 18.81
N GLN A 23 -20.22 -0.09 19.08
CA GLN A 23 -20.98 -1.15 18.42
C GLN A 23 -21.53 -0.64 17.09
N LEU A 24 -20.75 -0.81 16.03
CA LEU A 24 -21.19 -0.57 14.66
C LEU A 24 -22.20 -1.65 14.26
N ASP A 25 -23.29 -1.23 13.62
CA ASP A 25 -24.26 -2.16 13.05
C ASP A 25 -23.55 -3.08 12.03
N PRO A 26 -23.76 -4.42 12.08
CA PRO A 26 -23.14 -5.36 11.14
C PRO A 26 -23.35 -5.00 9.67
N SER A 27 -24.48 -4.36 9.34
CA SER A 27 -24.77 -3.88 7.98
C SER A 27 -23.77 -2.84 7.48
N VAL A 28 -23.37 -1.90 8.34
CA VAL A 28 -22.40 -0.84 8.01
C VAL A 28 -21.01 -1.43 7.74
N GLY A 29 -20.61 -2.46 8.49
CA GLY A 29 -19.35 -3.16 8.26
C GLY A 29 -19.28 -3.88 6.91
N VAL A 30 -20.37 -4.56 6.51
CA VAL A 30 -20.46 -5.23 5.21
C VAL A 30 -20.40 -4.23 4.05
N GLU A 31 -21.08 -3.09 4.20
CA GLU A 31 -21.04 -2.02 3.20
C GLU A 31 -19.63 -1.43 3.06
N GLN A 32 -18.96 -1.15 4.18
CA GLN A 32 -17.58 -0.64 4.17
C GLN A 32 -16.60 -1.60 3.48
N LYS A 33 -16.71 -2.90 3.77
CA LYS A 33 -15.90 -3.93 3.10
C LYS A 33 -16.13 -3.95 1.59
N THR A 34 -17.39 -3.85 1.17
CA THR A 34 -17.76 -3.86 -0.25
C THR A 34 -17.20 -2.63 -0.97
N ARG A 35 -17.37 -1.44 -0.39
CA ARG A 35 -16.82 -0.19 -0.93
C ARG A 35 -15.29 -0.22 -1.04
N ALA A 36 -14.62 -0.76 -0.02
CA ALA A 36 -13.17 -0.94 -0.03
C ALA A 36 -12.70 -1.87 -1.16
N LEU A 37 -13.39 -3.00 -1.35
CA LEU A 37 -13.07 -3.95 -2.41
C LEU A 37 -13.26 -3.35 -3.80
N ILE A 38 -14.36 -2.61 -4.00
CA ILE A 38 -14.61 -1.87 -5.25
C ILE A 38 -13.49 -0.85 -5.51
N ALA A 39 -13.08 -0.08 -4.49
CA ALA A 39 -12.03 0.92 -4.63
C ALA A 39 -10.67 0.29 -5.02
N ILE A 40 -10.33 -0.86 -4.46
CA ILE A 40 -9.09 -1.60 -4.79
C ILE A 40 -9.13 -2.13 -6.23
N ILE A 41 -10.24 -2.74 -6.66
CA ILE A 41 -10.36 -3.25 -8.03
C ILE A 41 -10.30 -2.11 -9.04
N LEU A 42 -11.01 -1.01 -8.76
CA LEU A 42 -11.04 0.16 -9.63
C LEU A 42 -9.66 0.82 -9.71
N SER A 43 -8.91 0.92 -8.61
CA SER A 43 -7.55 1.45 -8.62
C SER A 43 -6.59 0.57 -9.42
N LEU A 44 -6.65 -0.76 -9.26
CA LEU A 44 -5.86 -1.69 -10.06
C LEU A 44 -6.16 -1.56 -11.56
N PHE A 45 -7.43 -1.48 -11.93
CA PHE A 45 -7.82 -1.28 -13.33
C PHE A 45 -7.31 0.07 -13.90
N ALA A 46 -7.44 1.15 -13.12
CA ALA A 46 -6.95 2.47 -13.50
C ALA A 46 -5.42 2.46 -13.71
N ILE A 47 -4.69 1.77 -12.83
CA ILE A 47 -3.22 1.60 -12.91
C ILE A 47 -2.82 0.86 -14.18
N ILE A 48 -3.49 -0.26 -14.49
CA ILE A 48 -3.22 -1.04 -15.72
C ILE A 48 -3.42 -0.17 -16.94
N THR A 49 -4.56 0.52 -16.99
CA THR A 49 -4.92 1.40 -18.11
C THR A 49 -3.90 2.52 -18.27
N TYR A 50 -3.51 3.16 -17.17
CA TYR A 50 -2.50 4.22 -17.16
C TYR A 50 -1.14 3.72 -17.68
N ILE A 51 -0.64 2.59 -17.15
CA ILE A 51 0.66 2.04 -17.57
C ILE A 51 0.61 1.58 -19.03
N TRP A 52 -0.50 0.99 -19.47
CA TRP A 52 -0.67 0.58 -20.86
C TRP A 52 -0.59 1.77 -21.82
N ILE A 53 -1.29 2.87 -21.52
CA ILE A 53 -1.24 4.10 -22.33
C ILE A 53 0.17 4.72 -22.27
N ARG A 54 0.81 4.75 -21.10
CA ARG A 54 2.14 5.37 -20.90
C ARG A 54 3.26 4.61 -21.63
N PHE A 55 3.29 3.29 -21.54
CA PHE A 55 4.41 2.47 -22.02
C PHE A 55 4.12 1.72 -23.32
N GLY A 56 2.86 1.66 -23.77
CA GLY A 56 2.44 1.03 -25.02
C GLY A 56 2.64 -0.49 -25.08
N ASN A 57 3.10 -1.12 -23.99
CA ASN A 57 3.43 -2.54 -23.97
C ASN A 57 2.95 -3.18 -22.66
N VAL A 58 2.08 -4.19 -22.79
CA VAL A 58 1.33 -4.79 -21.68
C VAL A 58 2.27 -5.43 -20.64
N ARG A 59 3.48 -5.83 -21.05
CA ARG A 59 4.52 -6.41 -20.16
C ARG A 59 4.90 -5.48 -19.00
N TYR A 60 4.97 -4.16 -19.23
CA TYR A 60 5.26 -3.19 -18.17
C TYR A 60 4.09 -3.12 -17.17
N GLY A 61 2.85 -3.19 -17.65
CA GLY A 61 1.66 -3.27 -16.80
C GLY A 61 1.68 -4.49 -15.89
N LEU A 62 1.89 -5.68 -16.47
CA LEU A 62 1.98 -6.94 -15.72
C LEU A 62 3.10 -6.92 -14.67
N ALA A 63 4.30 -6.45 -15.04
CA ALA A 63 5.42 -6.35 -14.12
C ALA A 63 5.12 -5.42 -12.93
N ALA A 64 4.49 -4.26 -13.19
CA ALA A 64 4.08 -3.34 -12.15
C ALA A 64 3.02 -3.96 -11.22
N ILE A 65 2.00 -4.64 -11.75
CA ILE A 65 0.96 -5.29 -10.92
C ILE A 65 1.58 -6.33 -9.99
N ILE A 66 2.49 -7.16 -10.50
CA ILE A 66 3.13 -8.21 -9.69
C ILE A 66 3.94 -7.59 -8.55
N ALA A 67 4.70 -6.52 -8.82
CA ALA A 67 5.42 -5.79 -7.79
C ALA A 67 4.46 -5.15 -6.76
N LEU A 68 3.37 -4.54 -7.22
CA LEU A 68 2.36 -3.95 -6.33
C LEU A 68 1.64 -4.99 -5.46
N LEU A 69 1.33 -6.16 -6.02
CA LEU A 69 0.76 -7.27 -5.25
C LEU A 69 1.73 -7.73 -4.16
N HIS A 70 3.02 -7.87 -4.49
CA HIS A 70 4.05 -8.16 -3.50
C HIS A 70 4.06 -7.12 -2.38
N ASP A 71 4.06 -5.83 -2.70
CA ASP A 71 4.17 -4.75 -1.72
C ASP A 71 2.96 -4.69 -0.78
N VAL A 72 1.76 -4.79 -1.34
CA VAL A 72 0.51 -4.81 -0.56
C VAL A 72 0.44 -6.06 0.31
N CYS A 73 0.79 -7.25 -0.21
CA CYS A 73 0.77 -8.49 0.57
C CYS A 73 1.77 -8.45 1.73
N ILE A 74 3.00 -7.98 1.50
CA ILE A 74 4.02 -7.88 2.56
C ILE A 74 3.62 -6.84 3.59
N THR A 75 3.09 -5.69 3.17
CA THR A 75 2.66 -4.66 4.11
C THR A 75 1.45 -5.11 4.93
N LEU A 76 0.49 -5.81 4.31
CA LEU A 76 -0.63 -6.42 5.02
C LEU A 76 -0.16 -7.48 6.01
N GLY A 77 0.81 -8.31 5.62
CA GLY A 77 1.46 -9.27 6.51
C GLY A 77 2.11 -8.59 7.70
N ALA A 78 2.85 -7.49 7.49
CA ALA A 78 3.47 -6.72 8.56
C ALA A 78 2.44 -6.11 9.52
N VAL A 79 1.37 -5.50 9.00
CA VAL A 79 0.26 -4.98 9.81
C VAL A 79 -0.40 -6.09 10.64
N THR A 80 -0.55 -7.28 10.07
CA THR A 80 -1.10 -8.45 10.78
C THR A 80 -0.13 -8.95 11.84
N VAL A 81 1.18 -8.98 11.57
CA VAL A 81 2.19 -9.38 12.56
C VAL A 81 2.23 -8.40 13.74
N CYS A 82 1.98 -7.11 13.52
CA CYS A 82 1.88 -6.11 14.58
C CYS A 82 0.83 -6.46 15.64
N THR A 83 -0.29 -7.10 15.28
CA THR A 83 -1.33 -7.48 16.26
C THR A 83 -0.81 -8.52 17.26
N TYR A 84 0.10 -9.40 16.84
CA TYR A 84 0.74 -10.40 17.71
C TYR A 84 1.86 -9.79 18.56
N ILE A 85 2.56 -8.78 18.04
CA ILE A 85 3.69 -8.14 18.72
C ILE A 85 3.22 -7.04 19.70
N ALA A 86 2.02 -6.50 19.51
CA ALA A 86 1.47 -5.38 20.28
C ALA A 86 1.48 -5.62 21.81
N GLY A 87 1.29 -6.87 22.26
CA GLY A 87 1.33 -7.22 23.68
C GLY A 87 2.73 -7.41 24.27
N THR A 88 3.79 -7.26 23.49
CA THR A 88 5.17 -7.46 23.94
C THR A 88 5.82 -6.14 24.38
N PRO A 89 6.85 -6.18 25.27
CA PRO A 89 7.59 -4.98 25.68
C PRO A 89 8.25 -4.25 24.50
N ILE A 90 8.57 -4.99 23.44
CA ILE A 90 9.14 -4.45 22.20
C ILE A 90 8.07 -3.67 21.43
N GLY A 91 6.84 -4.19 21.38
CA GLY A 91 5.70 -3.53 20.74
C GLY A 91 5.42 -2.17 21.36
N GLU A 92 5.33 -2.12 22.69
CA GLU A 92 5.08 -0.86 23.42
C GLU A 92 6.21 0.17 23.18
N LYS A 93 7.48 -0.26 23.25
CA LYS A 93 8.63 0.61 23.00
C LYS A 93 8.68 1.15 21.57
N LEU A 94 8.31 0.35 20.58
CA LEU A 94 8.30 0.75 19.17
C LEU A 94 6.96 1.35 18.74
N LEU A 95 6.07 1.64 19.70
CA LEU A 95 4.75 2.22 19.47
C LEU A 95 3.86 1.35 18.56
N ILE A 96 4.11 0.04 18.50
CA ILE A 96 3.30 -0.91 17.73
C ILE A 96 2.06 -1.27 18.55
N GLY A 97 0.88 -1.08 17.96
CA GLY A 97 -0.41 -1.46 18.56
C GLY A 97 -1.16 -2.48 17.73
N ASP A 98 -2.36 -2.82 18.19
CA ASP A 98 -3.33 -3.62 17.43
C ASP A 98 -3.90 -2.77 16.29
N PHE A 99 -3.25 -2.84 15.12
CA PHE A 99 -3.64 -2.11 13.92
C PHE A 99 -4.82 -2.81 13.22
N LYS A 100 -6.03 -2.57 13.73
CA LYS A 100 -7.26 -3.08 13.14
C LYS A 100 -7.45 -2.56 11.72
N ILE A 101 -7.76 -3.47 10.78
CA ILE A 101 -8.07 -3.13 9.40
C ILE A 101 -9.38 -2.35 9.36
N ASN A 102 -9.25 -1.03 9.28
CA ASN A 102 -10.34 -0.09 9.11
C ASN A 102 -10.17 0.69 7.79
N LEU A 103 -11.08 1.61 7.52
CA LEU A 103 -11.06 2.40 6.29
C LEU A 103 -9.78 3.25 6.15
N ALA A 104 -9.18 3.68 7.26
CA ALA A 104 -7.91 4.40 7.23
C ALA A 104 -6.78 3.48 6.72
N ILE A 105 -6.63 2.26 7.25
CA ILE A 105 -5.62 1.31 6.76
C ILE A 105 -5.84 0.97 5.27
N ILE A 106 -7.09 0.86 4.83
CA ILE A 106 -7.40 0.68 3.40
C ILE A 106 -6.91 1.88 2.58
N ALA A 107 -7.16 3.11 3.04
CA ALA A 107 -6.63 4.32 2.40
C ALA A 107 -5.09 4.37 2.40
N ALA A 108 -4.44 3.86 3.46
CA ALA A 108 -2.99 3.70 3.50
C ALA A 108 -2.49 2.76 2.41
N PHE A 109 -3.14 1.61 2.19
CA PHE A 109 -2.78 0.70 1.09
C PHE A 109 -2.97 1.34 -0.28
N LEU A 110 -4.05 2.08 -0.50
CA LEU A 110 -4.27 2.81 -1.75
C LEU A 110 -3.18 3.87 -1.99
N THR A 111 -2.76 4.56 -0.93
CA THR A 111 -1.68 5.54 -0.96
C THR A 111 -0.34 4.88 -1.26
N LEU A 112 -0.05 3.76 -0.59
CA LEU A 112 1.14 2.94 -0.82
C LEU A 112 1.25 2.51 -2.29
N ILE A 113 0.15 2.03 -2.87
CA ILE A 113 0.12 1.61 -4.27
C ILE A 113 0.59 2.76 -5.18
N GLY A 114 0.12 3.99 -4.94
CA GLY A 114 0.57 5.16 -5.69
C GLY A 114 2.07 5.45 -5.53
N TYR A 115 2.58 5.40 -4.29
CA TYR A 115 4.00 5.63 -4.00
C TYR A 115 4.93 4.58 -4.62
N SER A 116 4.63 3.29 -4.46
CA SER A 116 5.43 2.22 -5.07
C SER A 116 5.40 2.26 -6.61
N LEU A 117 4.23 2.59 -7.16
CA LEU A 117 4.06 2.72 -8.61
C LEU A 117 4.90 3.88 -9.16
N ASN A 118 5.00 5.02 -8.45
CA ASN A 118 5.85 6.14 -8.86
C ASN A 118 7.30 5.71 -9.11
N ASP A 119 7.88 4.95 -8.17
CA ASP A 119 9.26 4.46 -8.28
C ASP A 119 9.41 3.49 -9.45
N THR A 120 8.43 2.59 -9.61
CA THR A 120 8.37 1.65 -10.73
C THR A 120 8.32 2.36 -12.08
N ILE A 121 7.53 3.44 -12.23
CA ILE A 121 7.48 4.23 -13.46
C ILE A 121 8.84 4.83 -13.78
N VAL A 122 9.52 5.44 -12.80
CA VAL A 122 10.81 6.12 -13.04
C VAL A 122 11.84 5.12 -13.57
N ILE A 123 11.91 3.94 -12.97
CA ILE A 123 12.81 2.87 -13.43
C ILE A 123 12.40 2.39 -14.83
N PHE A 124 11.11 2.16 -15.07
CA PHE A 124 10.61 1.69 -16.38
C PHE A 124 10.85 2.69 -17.50
N ASP A 125 10.68 3.98 -17.22
CA ASP A 125 10.94 5.07 -18.17
C ASP A 125 12.43 5.08 -18.53
N ARG A 126 13.32 4.96 -17.54
CA ARG A 126 14.77 4.88 -17.79
C ARG A 126 15.18 3.61 -18.51
N ILE A 127 14.54 2.48 -18.25
CA ILE A 127 14.74 1.22 -19.00
C ILE A 127 14.35 1.42 -20.46
N ARG A 128 13.20 2.05 -20.71
CA ARG A 128 12.73 2.34 -22.08
C ARG A 128 13.68 3.29 -22.80
N GLU A 129 14.17 4.33 -22.13
CA GLU A 129 15.10 5.30 -22.68
C GLU A 129 16.45 4.64 -23.04
N ASN A 130 17.05 3.90 -22.12
CA ASN A 130 18.34 3.23 -22.35
C ASN A 130 18.23 2.08 -23.37
N ARG A 131 17.05 1.48 -23.52
CA ARG A 131 16.82 0.44 -24.53
C ARG A 131 16.82 1.00 -25.96
N ARG A 132 16.37 2.23 -26.20
CA ARG A 132 16.19 2.80 -27.56
C ARG A 132 15.56 1.77 -28.53
N LYS A 133 16.25 1.41 -29.62
CA LYS A 133 15.84 0.39 -30.61
C LYS A 133 16.39 -1.01 -30.30
N ASP A 134 17.25 -1.14 -29.29
CA ASP A 134 17.91 -2.41 -28.96
C ASP A 134 16.97 -3.39 -28.25
N ARG A 135 17.38 -4.65 -28.25
CA ARG A 135 16.73 -5.69 -27.45
C ARG A 135 17.03 -5.46 -25.97
N LEU A 136 16.01 -5.65 -25.14
CA LEU A 136 16.15 -5.54 -23.69
C LEU A 136 17.13 -6.63 -23.19
N ASN A 137 18.14 -6.22 -22.42
CA ASN A 137 19.20 -7.06 -21.88
C ASN A 137 19.42 -6.70 -20.40
N PRO A 138 19.76 -7.66 -19.51
CA PRO A 138 20.15 -7.39 -18.13
C PRO A 138 21.04 -6.16 -17.92
N GLN A 139 22.08 -5.94 -18.75
CA GLN A 139 22.96 -4.77 -18.61
C GLN A 139 22.21 -3.43 -18.75
N ILE A 140 21.21 -3.35 -19.63
CA ILE A 140 20.40 -2.14 -19.81
C ILE A 140 19.63 -1.86 -18.52
N ILE A 141 19.05 -2.89 -17.93
CA ILE A 141 18.29 -2.78 -16.68
C ILE A 141 19.19 -2.35 -15.53
N THR A 142 20.35 -2.99 -15.35
CA THR A 142 21.31 -2.60 -14.32
C THR A 142 21.77 -1.15 -14.49
N ASN A 143 22.07 -0.72 -15.72
CA ASN A 143 22.45 0.66 -15.99
C ASN A 143 21.31 1.65 -15.69
N SER A 144 20.07 1.30 -16.06
CA SER A 144 18.89 2.13 -15.75
C SER A 144 18.66 2.26 -14.26
N ILE A 145 18.74 1.16 -13.51
CA ILE A 145 18.60 1.15 -12.04
C ILE A 145 19.66 2.06 -11.41
N ASN A 146 20.93 1.92 -11.80
CA ASN A 146 22.01 2.75 -11.25
C ASN A 146 21.80 4.25 -11.52
N GLN A 147 21.23 4.60 -12.68
CA GLN A 147 20.94 5.98 -13.03
C GLN A 147 19.74 6.57 -12.26
N THR A 148 18.79 5.74 -11.81
CA THR A 148 17.59 6.20 -11.09
C THR A 148 17.69 6.09 -9.58
N ILE A 149 18.60 5.26 -9.05
CA ILE A 149 18.72 4.96 -7.62
C ILE A 149 18.76 6.21 -6.73
N SER A 150 19.57 7.22 -7.09
CA SER A 150 19.71 8.43 -6.27
C SER A 150 18.38 9.18 -6.15
N ARG A 151 17.60 9.24 -7.23
CA ARG A 151 16.28 9.88 -7.23
C ARG A 151 15.29 9.09 -6.40
N THR A 152 15.18 7.79 -6.65
CA THR A 152 14.23 6.89 -5.97
C THR A 152 14.47 6.87 -4.47
N ILE A 153 15.73 6.71 -4.03
CA ILE A 153 16.07 6.73 -2.61
C ILE A 153 15.73 8.08 -1.99
N LEU A 154 16.03 9.20 -2.66
CA LEU A 154 15.77 10.53 -2.11
C LEU A 154 14.27 10.82 -1.95
N THR A 155 13.44 10.44 -2.94
CA THR A 155 11.99 10.63 -2.86
C THR A 155 11.36 9.76 -1.78
N SER A 156 11.79 8.51 -1.67
CA SER A 156 11.28 7.60 -0.65
C SER A 156 11.75 7.98 0.75
N PHE A 157 13.00 8.41 0.89
CA PHE A 157 13.56 8.84 2.18
C PHE A 157 12.90 10.11 2.72
N THR A 158 12.71 11.12 1.89
CA THR A 158 12.05 12.37 2.32
C THR A 158 10.60 12.12 2.75
N THR A 159 9.87 11.29 1.99
CA THR A 159 8.51 10.88 2.36
C THR A 159 8.51 10.05 3.66
N PHE A 160 9.45 9.12 3.78
CA PHE A 160 9.58 8.29 4.97
C PHE A 160 9.80 9.13 6.24
N ILE A 161 10.61 10.20 6.18
CA ILE A 161 10.78 11.12 7.31
C ILE A 161 9.46 11.75 7.74
N VAL A 162 8.66 12.26 6.79
CA VAL A 162 7.36 12.87 7.09
C VAL A 162 6.43 11.85 7.75
N VAL A 163 6.35 10.65 7.18
CA VAL A 163 5.50 9.57 7.70
C VAL A 163 5.98 9.10 9.08
N LEU A 164 7.30 9.06 9.31
CA LEU A 164 7.89 8.70 10.59
C LEU A 164 7.55 9.73 11.68
N ILE A 165 7.63 11.02 11.37
CA ILE A 165 7.19 12.08 12.28
C ILE A 165 5.70 11.91 12.59
N MET A 166 4.86 11.68 11.57
CA MET A 166 3.44 11.41 11.79
C MET A 166 3.17 10.13 12.59
N TYR A 167 4.02 9.11 12.49
CA TYR A 167 3.88 7.87 13.28
C TYR A 167 4.16 8.09 14.77
N ILE A 168 5.20 8.88 15.08
CA ILE A 168 5.58 9.19 16.45
C ILE A 168 4.58 10.16 17.08
N PHE A 169 4.26 11.27 16.38
CA PHE A 169 3.50 12.39 16.93
C PHE A 169 2.00 12.41 16.54
N GLY A 170 1.55 11.63 15.56
CA GLY A 170 0.18 11.66 15.05
C GLY A 170 -0.88 10.96 15.92
N GLY A 171 -0.50 10.41 17.07
CA GLY A 171 -1.41 9.75 18.01
C GLY A 171 -1.89 8.37 17.55
N THR A 172 -2.73 7.73 18.36
CA THR A 172 -3.16 6.33 18.17
C THR A 172 -4.05 6.13 16.95
N ALA A 173 -4.89 7.11 16.60
CA ALA A 173 -5.81 7.03 15.46
C ALA A 173 -5.09 6.93 14.10
N LEU A 174 -3.94 7.60 13.95
CA LEU A 174 -3.17 7.62 12.70
C LEU A 174 -2.03 6.60 12.68
N ARG A 175 -1.72 5.98 13.80
CA ARG A 175 -0.51 5.14 13.96
C ARG A 175 -0.51 3.92 13.03
N GLY A 176 -1.64 3.23 12.90
CA GLY A 176 -1.77 2.11 11.96
C GLY A 176 -1.69 2.56 10.49
N PHE A 177 -2.27 3.72 10.17
CA PHE A 177 -2.21 4.32 8.84
C PHE A 177 -0.77 4.68 8.44
N THR A 178 -0.07 5.41 9.30
CA THR A 178 1.32 5.86 9.05
C THR A 178 2.29 4.70 9.09
N PHE A 179 2.06 3.68 9.92
CA PHE A 179 2.84 2.44 9.89
C PHE A 179 2.73 1.74 8.53
N ALA A 180 1.50 1.53 8.04
CA ALA A 180 1.28 0.85 6.77
C ALA A 180 1.93 1.60 5.59
N ILE A 181 1.81 2.93 5.53
CA ILE A 181 2.49 3.73 4.51
C ILE A 181 4.01 3.65 4.68
N GLY A 182 4.52 3.87 5.90
CA GLY A 182 5.96 3.93 6.16
C GLY A 182 6.66 2.62 5.84
N PHE A 183 6.11 1.51 6.30
CA PHE A 183 6.62 0.18 5.98
C PHE A 183 6.50 -0.12 4.49
N GLY A 184 5.35 0.22 3.90
CA GLY A 184 5.12 0.03 2.48
C GLY A 184 6.09 0.82 1.59
N ILE A 185 6.47 2.06 1.93
CA ILE A 185 7.47 2.84 1.18
C ILE A 185 8.81 2.10 1.13
N ILE A 186 9.25 1.51 2.24
CA ILE A 186 10.50 0.74 2.32
C ILE A 186 10.42 -0.46 1.37
N ILE A 187 9.33 -1.22 1.45
CA ILE A 187 9.13 -2.42 0.62
C ILE A 187 9.00 -2.05 -0.86
N GLY A 188 8.22 -1.02 -1.20
CA GLY A 188 8.00 -0.56 -2.57
C GLY A 188 9.28 -0.03 -3.23
N THR A 189 10.08 0.72 -2.47
CA THR A 189 11.39 1.20 -2.95
C THR A 189 12.29 0.02 -3.35
N TYR A 190 12.37 -0.99 -2.50
CA TYR A 190 13.12 -2.21 -2.79
C TYR A 190 12.51 -3.00 -3.97
N SER A 191 11.19 -3.20 -3.95
CA SER A 191 10.44 -4.00 -4.92
C SER A 191 10.53 -3.45 -6.34
N SER A 192 10.49 -2.13 -6.51
CA SER A 192 10.66 -1.48 -7.81
C SER A 192 12.02 -1.83 -8.47
N ILE A 193 13.06 -2.00 -7.66
CA ILE A 193 14.43 -2.32 -8.11
C ILE A 193 14.63 -3.83 -8.27
N ALA A 194 14.24 -4.62 -7.26
CA ALA A 194 14.58 -6.04 -7.14
C ALA A 194 13.53 -6.98 -7.77
N ILE A 195 12.30 -6.52 -7.95
CA ILE A 195 11.17 -7.34 -8.43
C ILE A 195 10.68 -6.82 -9.77
N ALA A 196 10.23 -5.55 -9.83
CA ALA A 196 9.59 -5.01 -11.04
C ALA A 196 10.53 -5.03 -12.25
N ALA A 197 11.78 -4.57 -12.07
CA ALA A 197 12.75 -4.48 -13.16
C ALA A 197 13.18 -5.87 -13.71
N PRO A 198 13.55 -6.86 -12.88
CA PRO A 198 13.88 -8.21 -13.39
C PRO A 198 12.70 -8.93 -14.06
N ILE A 199 11.46 -8.70 -13.64
CA ILE A 199 10.28 -9.33 -14.26
C ILE A 199 10.18 -8.96 -15.76
N LEU A 200 10.64 -7.78 -16.17
CA LEU A 200 10.67 -7.39 -17.59
C LEU A 200 11.56 -8.30 -18.45
N LEU A 201 12.52 -9.02 -17.84
CA LEU A 201 13.37 -10.00 -18.53
C LEU A 201 12.66 -11.35 -18.74
N ILE A 202 11.66 -11.66 -17.90
CA ILE A 202 10.92 -12.92 -17.92
C ILE A 202 9.95 -12.87 -19.11
N GLY A 203 10.41 -13.41 -20.24
CA GLY A 203 9.65 -13.44 -21.50
C GLY A 203 10.53 -13.24 -22.74
N LEU A 204 11.71 -12.65 -22.60
CA LEU A 204 12.67 -12.46 -23.71
C LEU A 204 13.50 -13.71 -24.01
N LYS A 205 13.64 -14.61 -23.02
CA LYS A 205 14.37 -15.88 -23.19
C LYS A 205 13.77 -16.75 -24.30
N ASN A 206 12.47 -16.60 -24.60
CA ASN A 206 11.79 -17.33 -25.66
C ASN A 206 12.07 -16.79 -27.08
N GLU A 207 12.54 -15.54 -27.22
CA GLU A 207 12.89 -15.00 -28.55
C GLU A 207 14.29 -15.42 -29.03
N LYS A 208 15.19 -15.78 -28.11
CA LYS A 208 16.49 -16.37 -28.48
C LYS A 208 16.37 -17.71 -29.21
N LYS A 209 15.25 -18.43 -29.06
CA LYS A 209 15.02 -19.75 -29.65
C LYS A 209 14.31 -19.73 -31.01
N LYS A 210 13.72 -18.59 -31.42
CA LYS A 210 13.03 -18.42 -32.72
C LYS A 210 13.88 -17.74 -33.80
N SER A 211 15.06 -17.24 -33.44
CA SER A 211 15.96 -16.48 -34.32
C SER A 211 17.26 -17.22 -34.64
N LYS A 212 17.35 -18.50 -34.29
CA LYS A 212 18.35 -19.46 -34.76
C LYS A 212 17.61 -20.53 -35.54
#